data_AF-A0A9E3KP73-F1
#
_entry.id   AF-A0A9E3KP73-F1
#
_cell.length_a   1.000
_cell.length_b   1.000
_cell.length_c   1.000
_cell.angle_alpha   90.00
_cell.angle_beta   90.00
_cell.angle_gamma   90.00
#
_symmetry.space_group_name_H-M   'P 1'
#
loop_
_entity.id
_entity.type
_entity.pdbx_description
1 polymer ?
#
loop_
_entity_poly.entity_id
_entity_poly.type
_entity_poly.pdbx_seq_one_letter_code
_entity_poly.pdbx_strand_id
1 'polypeptide(L)'
;MKQIVANIILFTLFITSVSFYNPTIEKVELLSVSGLNENDTADYSFIKTHQLYVERWDTLSQPNFWRTLMNMHHDSALINVSSTRQIIKKVALKDWNSLSEIDKECFRDSVRSYYFLNPEDRIFVTNGRKFFYDFDNVMPYISRGITVFKQNNVDPFYAQAILLIESPNKLQKSNVGAYGSFQIMKDVAIHLGLKVNKYVDERKDFDKSAWAAAKLIRTICIPELNKILDAKGIAYNPNDIWYRLMVMHVYHAGAGNVRRVLDVINPKEGNMELITTLWQTEAGGFKNASQNYSQLVLASMLELDEIIYNRCNTLSNIGF
;
A
#
# COMPACT_ATOMS: atom_id res chain seq x y z
N MET A 1 46.78 2.97 65.98
CA MET A 1 47.39 2.39 64.75
C MET A 1 46.37 1.41 64.17
N LYS A 2 45.88 1.69 62.95
CA LYS A 2 44.92 0.93 62.11
C LYS A 2 43.49 0.72 62.64
N GLN A 3 42.62 1.65 62.21
CA GLN A 3 41.17 1.55 62.25
C GLN A 3 40.71 0.81 60.98
N ILE A 4 40.04 -0.33 61.14
CA ILE A 4 39.50 -1.13 60.03
C ILE A 4 38.14 -0.54 59.67
N VAL A 5 38.04 0.06 58.49
CA VAL A 5 36.77 0.50 57.90
C VAL A 5 36.24 -0.66 57.05
N ALA A 6 35.12 -1.24 57.48
CA ALA A 6 34.37 -2.20 56.69
C ALA A 6 33.51 -1.43 55.66
N ASN A 7 33.83 -1.56 54.38
CA ASN A 7 33.00 -1.02 53.30
C ASN A 7 31.79 -1.94 53.08
N ILE A 8 30.61 -1.47 53.49
CA ILE A 8 29.32 -2.05 53.10
C ILE A 8 28.98 -1.47 51.72
N ILE A 9 29.08 -2.30 50.68
CA ILE A 9 28.61 -1.96 49.33
C ILE A 9 27.10 -2.17 49.30
N LEU A 10 26.34 -1.09 49.29
CA LEU A 10 24.88 -1.09 49.10
C LEU A 10 24.58 -1.26 47.61
N PHE A 11 24.16 -2.44 47.19
CA PHE A 11 23.65 -2.68 45.83
C PHE A 11 22.22 -2.11 45.73
N THR A 12 22.08 -0.88 45.24
CA THR A 12 20.78 -0.35 44.82
C THR A 12 20.37 -1.00 43.51
N LEU A 13 19.39 -1.92 43.57
CA LEU A 13 18.66 -2.40 42.40
C LEU A 13 17.91 -1.22 41.77
N PHE A 14 18.39 -0.73 40.63
CA PHE A 14 17.59 0.08 39.72
C PHE A 14 16.60 -0.86 39.02
N ILE A 15 15.37 -0.94 39.54
CA ILE A 15 14.25 -1.47 38.78
C ILE A 15 13.88 -0.39 37.76
N THR A 16 14.47 -0.46 36.57
CA THR A 16 13.96 0.31 35.43
C THR A 16 12.62 -0.31 35.05
N SER A 17 11.53 0.37 35.41
CA SER A 17 10.22 0.09 34.84
C SER A 17 10.31 0.32 33.33
N VAL A 18 10.42 -0.77 32.57
CA VAL A 18 10.20 -0.75 31.14
C VAL A 18 8.70 -0.52 30.96
N SER A 19 8.32 0.75 30.83
CA SER A 19 6.99 1.11 30.38
C SER A 19 6.84 0.56 28.96
N PHE A 20 6.04 -0.51 28.81
CA PHE A 20 5.54 -0.91 27.50
C PHE A 20 4.76 0.28 26.95
N TYR A 21 5.36 1.00 26.01
CA TYR A 21 4.68 2.01 25.24
C TYR A 21 3.63 1.27 24.41
N ASN A 22 2.39 1.22 24.89
CA ASN A 22 1.26 0.97 24.03
C ASN A 22 1.13 2.24 23.18
N PRO A 23 1.41 2.21 21.87
CA PRO A 23 1.05 3.32 21.03
C PRO A 23 -0.47 3.36 21.06
N THR A 24 -1.01 4.33 21.79
CA THR A 24 -2.40 4.74 21.64
C THR A 24 -2.56 5.09 20.17
N ILE A 25 -3.29 4.25 19.44
CA ILE A 25 -3.71 4.53 18.07
C ILE A 25 -4.49 5.84 18.16
N GLU A 26 -3.86 6.93 17.71
CA GLU A 26 -4.57 8.19 17.54
C GLU A 26 -5.76 7.95 16.61
N LYS A 27 -6.87 8.62 16.93
CA LYS A 27 -8.18 8.48 16.28
C LYS A 27 -8.05 8.31 14.77
N VAL A 28 -8.22 7.08 14.27
CA VAL A 28 -8.43 6.87 12.85
C VAL A 28 -9.77 7.53 12.50
N GLU A 29 -9.73 8.59 11.69
CA GLU A 29 -10.95 9.29 11.27
C GLU A 29 -11.77 8.38 10.36
N LEU A 30 -12.94 7.98 10.86
CA LEU A 30 -13.89 7.15 10.15
C LEU A 30 -15.00 8.06 9.60
N LEU A 31 -15.24 7.97 8.31
CA LEU A 31 -16.37 8.60 7.64
C LEU A 31 -17.51 7.62 7.55
N SER A 32 -18.69 8.03 8.02
CA SER A 32 -19.95 7.40 7.65
C SER A 32 -20.52 8.12 6.44
N VAL A 33 -20.84 7.35 5.40
CA VAL A 33 -21.26 7.85 4.09
C VAL A 33 -22.55 7.15 3.69
N SER A 34 -23.55 7.93 3.30
CA SER A 34 -24.82 7.40 2.80
C SER A 34 -25.20 7.99 1.44
N GLY A 35 -26.00 7.23 0.69
CA GLY A 35 -26.49 7.65 -0.63
C GLY A 35 -25.41 7.69 -1.71
N LEU A 36 -24.45 6.75 -1.71
CA LEU A 36 -23.45 6.62 -2.78
C LEU A 36 -24.04 6.12 -4.11
N ASN A 37 -25.19 5.45 -4.05
CA ASN A 37 -25.98 5.04 -5.22
C ASN A 37 -27.45 5.43 -4.97
N GLU A 38 -28.15 5.88 -6.01
CA GLU A 38 -29.56 6.35 -5.93
C GLU A 38 -30.52 5.29 -5.36
N ASN A 39 -30.19 4.02 -5.52
CA ASN A 39 -31.00 2.88 -5.06
C ASN A 39 -30.48 2.22 -3.78
N ASP A 40 -29.43 2.79 -3.17
CA ASP A 40 -28.76 2.20 -2.02
C ASP A 40 -29.03 2.99 -0.74
N THR A 41 -29.59 2.27 0.23
CA THR A 41 -29.92 2.80 1.56
C THR A 41 -28.86 2.42 2.60
N ALA A 42 -27.81 1.71 2.21
CA ALA A 42 -26.75 1.29 3.10
C ALA A 42 -25.84 2.47 3.50
N ASP A 43 -25.49 2.50 4.78
CA ASP A 43 -24.42 3.34 5.30
C ASP A 43 -23.09 2.62 5.14
N TYR A 44 -22.11 3.32 4.56
CA TYR A 44 -20.76 2.84 4.36
C TYR A 44 -19.80 3.52 5.33
N SER A 45 -18.74 2.80 5.70
CA SER A 45 -17.67 3.31 6.55
C SER A 45 -16.34 3.31 5.79
N PHE A 46 -15.66 4.44 5.76
CA PHE A 46 -14.36 4.60 5.10
C PHE A 46 -13.34 5.31 5.98
N ILE A 47 -12.07 4.98 5.79
CA ILE A 47 -10.94 5.65 6.45
C ILE A 47 -10.63 6.94 5.72
N LYS A 48 -10.79 8.06 6.42
CA LYS A 48 -10.38 9.37 5.92
C LYS A 48 -8.89 9.57 6.15
N THR A 49 -8.19 9.94 5.09
CA THR A 49 -6.73 10.10 5.15
C THR A 49 -6.33 11.52 4.75
N HIS A 50 -6.70 12.52 5.55
CA HIS A 50 -6.43 13.93 5.24
C HIS A 50 -4.93 14.25 5.04
N GLN A 51 -4.05 13.48 5.70
CA GLN A 51 -2.59 13.58 5.53
C GLN A 51 -2.15 13.46 4.05
N LEU A 52 -2.90 12.74 3.19
CA LEU A 52 -2.59 12.65 1.76
C LEU A 52 -2.52 14.03 1.09
N TYR A 53 -3.36 14.97 1.51
CA TYR A 53 -3.43 16.32 0.96
C TYR A 53 -2.52 17.29 1.71
N VAL A 54 -2.45 17.18 3.04
CA VAL A 54 -1.58 18.04 3.87
C VAL A 54 -0.11 17.85 3.50
N GLU A 55 0.31 16.59 3.34
CA GLU A 55 1.69 16.23 2.98
C GLU A 55 1.93 16.27 1.46
N ARG A 56 0.90 16.59 0.65
CA ARG A 56 1.00 16.74 -0.81
C ARG A 56 1.28 15.45 -1.60
N TRP A 57 0.92 14.29 -1.06
CA TRP A 57 0.97 13.01 -1.78
C TRP A 57 0.10 13.02 -3.05
N ASP A 58 -1.01 13.75 -2.99
CA ASP A 58 -1.95 13.98 -4.09
C ASP A 58 -1.33 14.73 -5.28
N THR A 59 -0.16 15.37 -5.10
CA THR A 59 0.51 16.14 -6.15
C THR A 59 1.64 15.38 -6.85
N LEU A 60 2.03 14.22 -6.34
CA LEU A 60 3.08 13.40 -6.91
C LEU A 60 2.65 12.84 -8.27
N SER A 61 3.58 12.76 -9.23
CA SER A 61 3.28 12.26 -10.59
C SER A 61 2.87 10.79 -10.59
N GLN A 62 3.46 9.98 -9.70
CA GLN A 62 3.24 8.54 -9.62
C GLN A 62 1.79 8.16 -9.28
N PRO A 63 1.19 8.61 -8.17
CA PRO A 63 -0.22 8.33 -7.90
C PRO A 63 -1.14 8.92 -8.99
N ASN A 64 -0.90 10.15 -9.47
CA ASN A 64 -1.75 10.76 -10.52
C ASN A 64 -1.69 10.02 -11.87
N PHE A 65 -0.54 9.44 -12.22
CA PHE A 65 -0.42 8.56 -13.36
C PHE A 65 -1.34 7.33 -13.22
N TRP A 66 -1.34 6.70 -12.04
CA TRP A 66 -2.20 5.55 -11.77
C TRP A 66 -3.68 5.93 -11.71
N ARG A 67 -4.05 7.06 -11.12
CA ARG A 67 -5.41 7.63 -11.15
C ARG A 67 -5.94 7.77 -12.57
N THR A 68 -5.10 8.28 -13.48
CA THR A 68 -5.43 8.39 -14.90
C THR A 68 -5.70 7.02 -15.52
N LEU A 69 -4.83 6.03 -15.25
CA LEU A 69 -5.01 4.66 -15.75
C LEU A 69 -6.25 3.98 -15.18
N MET A 70 -6.55 4.16 -13.89
CA MET A 70 -7.74 3.62 -13.20
C MET A 70 -9.03 4.10 -13.85
N ASN A 71 -9.06 5.30 -14.41
CA ASN A 71 -10.23 5.84 -15.11
C ASN A 71 -10.23 5.60 -16.62
N MET A 72 -9.17 5.03 -17.17
CA MET A 72 -9.00 4.83 -18.61
C MET A 72 -9.41 3.42 -19.05
N HIS A 73 -10.13 3.34 -20.16
CA HIS A 73 -10.54 2.07 -20.77
C HIS A 73 -9.34 1.27 -21.32
N HIS A 74 -9.49 -0.06 -21.38
CA HIS A 74 -8.40 -0.98 -21.71
C HIS A 74 -7.94 -0.95 -23.16
N ASP A 75 -8.73 -0.35 -24.05
CA ASP A 75 -8.40 -0.10 -25.46
C ASP A 75 -7.47 1.10 -25.67
N SER A 76 -7.17 1.84 -24.60
CA SER A 76 -6.33 3.02 -24.61
C SER A 76 -5.07 2.75 -23.80
N ALA A 77 -3.98 3.43 -24.13
CA ALA A 77 -2.74 3.36 -23.38
C ALA A 77 -2.09 4.74 -23.22
N LEU A 78 -1.31 4.91 -22.15
CA LEU A 78 -0.44 6.05 -21.96
C LEU A 78 0.98 5.65 -22.34
N ILE A 79 1.62 6.48 -23.16
CA ILE A 79 3.06 6.41 -23.35
C ILE A 79 3.70 7.33 -22.31
N ASN A 80 4.62 6.81 -21.51
CA ASN A 80 5.20 7.53 -20.39
C ASN A 80 6.69 7.23 -20.20
N VAL A 81 7.41 8.18 -19.60
CA VAL A 81 8.74 7.95 -19.04
C VAL A 81 8.57 7.09 -17.78
N SER A 82 9.31 5.99 -17.67
CA SER A 82 9.15 5.01 -16.59
C SER A 82 9.42 5.60 -15.20
N SER A 83 10.55 6.30 -15.05
CA SER A 83 11.05 6.82 -13.78
C SER A 83 10.19 7.97 -13.24
N THR A 84 9.91 8.96 -14.08
CA THR A 84 9.20 10.18 -13.69
C THR A 84 7.68 10.07 -13.77
N ARG A 85 7.17 9.02 -14.44
CA ARG A 85 5.75 8.89 -14.82
C ARG A 85 5.23 10.05 -15.66
N GLN A 86 6.12 10.83 -16.27
CA GLN A 86 5.75 11.88 -17.21
C GLN A 86 5.00 11.25 -18.40
N ILE A 87 3.76 11.68 -18.60
CA ILE A 87 2.92 11.24 -19.71
C ILE A 87 3.34 12.02 -20.96
N ILE A 88 3.68 11.28 -22.02
CA ILE A 88 4.04 11.84 -23.33
C ILE A 88 2.78 12.02 -24.18
N LYS A 89 1.97 10.96 -24.29
CA LYS A 89 0.71 10.99 -25.02
C LYS A 89 -0.19 9.82 -24.64
N LYS A 90 -1.50 10.00 -24.86
CA LYS A 90 -2.48 8.92 -24.90
C LYS A 90 -2.60 8.40 -26.33
N VAL A 91 -2.74 7.08 -26.48
CA VAL A 91 -2.91 6.39 -27.76
C VAL A 91 -4.01 5.35 -27.68
N ALA A 92 -4.63 5.02 -28.81
CA ALA A 92 -5.39 3.79 -28.93
C ALA A 92 -4.41 2.61 -29.00
N LEU A 93 -4.68 1.56 -28.24
CA LEU A 93 -3.83 0.39 -28.16
C LEU A 93 -3.77 -0.36 -29.49
N LYS A 94 -4.87 -0.36 -30.24
CA LYS A 94 -4.94 -0.93 -31.60
C LYS A 94 -3.93 -0.25 -32.54
N ASP A 95 -3.88 1.08 -32.52
CA ASP A 95 -3.01 1.87 -33.38
C ASP A 95 -1.54 1.73 -32.96
N TRP A 96 -1.27 1.68 -31.65
CA TRP A 96 0.09 1.42 -31.18
C TRP A 96 0.57 0.02 -31.60
N ASN A 97 -0.30 -0.99 -31.50
CA ASN A 97 0.04 -2.36 -31.83
C ASN A 97 0.18 -2.61 -33.34
N SER A 98 -0.39 -1.77 -34.20
CA SER A 98 -0.21 -1.87 -35.65
C SER A 98 1.13 -1.32 -36.14
N LEU A 99 1.86 -0.56 -35.31
CA LEU A 99 3.21 -0.10 -35.61
C LEU A 99 4.20 -1.28 -35.63
N SER A 100 5.21 -1.21 -36.51
CA SER A 100 6.33 -2.13 -36.48
C SER A 100 7.20 -1.90 -35.23
N GLU A 101 7.97 -2.90 -34.81
CA GLU A 101 8.92 -2.71 -33.68
C GLU A 101 9.97 -1.63 -33.99
N ILE A 102 10.34 -1.46 -35.25
CA ILE A 102 11.25 -0.38 -35.70
C ILE A 102 10.59 0.98 -35.47
N ASP A 103 9.34 1.16 -35.90
CA ASP A 103 8.62 2.43 -35.73
C ASP A 103 8.42 2.76 -34.24
N LYS A 104 8.12 1.74 -33.42
CA LYS A 104 8.01 1.90 -31.97
C LYS A 104 9.33 2.36 -31.37
N GLU A 105 10.47 1.80 -31.78
CA GLU A 105 11.76 2.21 -31.25
C GLU A 105 12.17 3.60 -31.74
N CYS A 106 11.99 3.92 -33.03
CA CYS A 106 12.19 5.27 -33.56
C CYS A 106 11.36 6.30 -32.78
N PHE A 107 10.12 5.97 -32.44
CA PHE A 107 9.30 6.81 -31.58
C PHE A 107 9.92 6.99 -30.19
N ARG A 108 10.34 5.91 -29.51
CA ARG A 108 10.97 6.00 -28.18
C ARG A 108 12.25 6.83 -28.22
N ASP A 109 13.09 6.68 -29.25
CA ASP A 109 14.30 7.48 -29.45
C ASP A 109 13.99 8.96 -29.66
N SER A 110 12.96 9.26 -30.44
CA SER A 110 12.50 10.65 -30.61
C SER A 110 12.06 11.29 -29.29
N VAL A 111 11.39 10.52 -28.42
CA VAL A 111 10.99 10.97 -27.08
C VAL A 111 12.22 11.20 -26.22
N ARG A 112 13.17 10.25 -26.18
CA ARG A 112 14.42 10.41 -25.41
C ARG A 112 15.19 11.65 -25.86
N SER A 113 15.33 11.86 -27.17
CA SER A 113 16.01 13.03 -27.73
C SER A 113 15.29 14.34 -27.40
N TYR A 114 13.96 14.39 -27.52
CA TYR A 114 13.19 15.63 -27.31
C TYR A 114 13.18 16.07 -25.84
N TYR A 115 13.08 15.11 -24.92
CA TYR A 115 13.04 15.37 -23.48
C TYR A 115 14.41 15.31 -22.80
N PHE A 116 15.50 15.19 -23.58
CA PHE A 116 16.87 15.09 -23.08
C PHE A 116 17.06 13.98 -22.03
N LEU A 117 16.45 12.82 -22.27
CA LEU A 117 16.50 11.67 -21.37
C LEU A 117 17.77 10.85 -21.60
N ASN A 118 18.16 10.06 -20.59
CA ASN A 118 19.28 9.14 -20.73
C ASN A 118 18.93 8.01 -21.71
N PRO A 119 19.92 7.42 -22.41
CA PRO A 119 19.68 6.27 -23.28
C PRO A 119 19.01 5.08 -22.58
N GLU A 120 19.31 4.91 -21.29
CA GLU A 120 18.76 3.85 -20.45
C GLU A 120 17.34 4.15 -19.93
N ASP A 121 16.83 5.37 -20.12
CA ASP A 121 15.48 5.73 -19.71
C ASP A 121 14.46 4.95 -20.55
N ARG A 122 13.59 4.24 -19.84
CA ARG A 122 12.57 3.37 -20.44
C ARG A 122 11.32 4.17 -20.74
N ILE A 123 10.88 4.11 -21.99
CA ILE A 123 9.58 4.64 -22.41
C ILE A 123 8.60 3.48 -22.47
N PHE A 124 7.63 3.50 -21.55
CA PHE A 124 6.61 2.46 -21.42
C PHE A 124 5.32 2.85 -22.11
N VAL A 125 4.58 1.81 -22.48
CA VAL A 125 3.19 1.92 -22.93
C VAL A 125 2.34 1.14 -21.95
N THR A 126 1.49 1.85 -21.21
CA THR A 126 0.71 1.28 -20.11
C THR A 126 -0.78 1.42 -20.41
N ASN A 127 -1.47 0.28 -20.52
CA ASN A 127 -2.89 0.25 -20.88
C ASN A 127 -3.77 0.73 -19.72
N GLY A 128 -4.94 1.27 -20.06
CA GLY A 128 -5.97 1.62 -19.10
C GLY A 128 -6.39 0.43 -18.24
N ARG A 129 -6.76 0.73 -16.99
CA ARG A 129 -7.03 -0.23 -15.92
C ARG A 129 -8.43 -0.11 -15.33
N LYS A 130 -9.34 0.66 -15.96
CA LYS A 130 -10.73 0.81 -15.49
C LYS A 130 -11.47 -0.51 -15.29
N PHE A 131 -11.20 -1.50 -16.15
CA PHE A 131 -11.79 -2.84 -16.01
C PHE A 131 -11.32 -3.59 -14.77
N PHE A 132 -10.21 -3.20 -14.15
CA PHE A 132 -9.67 -3.84 -12.95
C PHE A 132 -10.15 -3.13 -11.68
N TYR A 133 -10.08 -1.79 -11.67
CA TYR A 133 -10.45 -0.96 -10.52
C TYR A 133 -11.94 -0.60 -10.53
N ASP A 134 -12.75 -1.54 -10.07
CA ASP A 134 -14.19 -1.37 -9.86
C ASP A 134 -14.47 -0.93 -8.41
N PHE A 135 -14.57 0.39 -8.20
CA PHE A 135 -14.81 0.96 -6.88
C PHE A 135 -16.21 0.64 -6.34
N ASP A 136 -17.21 0.58 -7.21
CA ASP A 136 -18.60 0.34 -6.79
C ASP A 136 -18.75 -1.08 -6.22
N ASN A 137 -18.07 -2.06 -6.82
CA ASN A 137 -18.09 -3.44 -6.33
C ASN A 137 -17.30 -3.63 -5.01
N VAL A 138 -16.23 -2.88 -4.79
CA VAL A 138 -15.38 -3.05 -3.58
C VAL A 138 -15.93 -2.31 -2.35
N MET A 139 -16.62 -1.19 -2.52
CA MET A 139 -17.11 -0.35 -1.41
C MET A 139 -17.86 -1.12 -0.30
N PRO A 140 -18.80 -2.04 -0.58
CA PRO A 140 -19.49 -2.81 0.46
C PRO A 140 -18.56 -3.64 1.34
N TYR A 141 -17.42 -4.08 0.79
CA TYR A 141 -16.45 -4.90 1.50
C TYR A 141 -15.51 -4.07 2.38
N ILE A 142 -15.30 -2.79 2.07
CA ILE A 142 -14.40 -1.91 2.83
C ILE A 142 -14.90 -1.77 4.27
N SER A 143 -16.17 -1.43 4.48
CA SER A 143 -16.78 -1.30 5.82
C SER A 143 -16.61 -2.56 6.67
N ARG A 144 -16.81 -3.73 6.05
CA ARG A 144 -16.64 -5.05 6.69
C ARG A 144 -15.17 -5.32 7.03
N GLY A 145 -14.24 -5.02 6.12
CA GLY A 145 -12.81 -5.14 6.34
C GLY A 145 -12.30 -4.25 7.48
N ILE A 146 -12.73 -2.98 7.51
CA ILE A 146 -12.45 -2.03 8.60
C ILE A 146 -12.88 -2.61 9.94
N THR A 147 -14.09 -3.17 10.01
CA THR A 147 -14.63 -3.77 11.23
C THR A 147 -13.74 -4.93 11.72
N VAL A 148 -13.38 -5.86 10.83
CA VAL A 148 -12.52 -7.00 11.18
C VAL A 148 -11.13 -6.54 11.65
N PHE A 149 -10.51 -5.56 10.99
CA PHE A 149 -9.19 -5.07 11.37
C PHE A 149 -9.21 -4.37 12.74
N LYS A 150 -10.23 -3.53 12.99
CA LYS A 150 -10.44 -2.90 14.31
C LYS A 150 -10.62 -3.94 15.41
N GLN A 151 -11.47 -4.94 15.21
CA GLN A 151 -11.68 -6.04 16.16
C GLN A 151 -10.40 -6.84 16.45
N ASN A 152 -9.43 -6.80 15.54
CA ASN A 152 -8.14 -7.47 15.68
C ASN A 152 -7.02 -6.52 16.14
N ASN A 153 -7.33 -5.30 16.58
CA ASN A 153 -6.36 -4.28 17.01
C ASN A 153 -5.32 -3.97 15.92
N VAL A 154 -5.78 -3.84 14.68
CA VAL A 154 -4.95 -3.45 13.53
C VAL A 154 -5.54 -2.19 12.93
N ASP A 155 -4.67 -1.27 12.52
CA ASP A 155 -5.10 -0.05 11.84
C ASP A 155 -5.96 -0.39 10.60
N PRO A 156 -7.23 0.02 10.56
CA PRO A 156 -8.13 -0.30 9.46
C PRO A 156 -7.76 0.38 8.14
N PHE A 157 -6.83 1.35 8.13
CA PHE A 157 -6.22 1.86 6.90
C PHE A 157 -5.74 0.71 5.99
N TYR A 158 -5.11 -0.31 6.57
CA TYR A 158 -4.57 -1.43 5.80
C TYR A 158 -5.66 -2.25 5.13
N ALA A 159 -6.82 -2.44 5.78
CA ALA A 159 -7.94 -3.15 5.17
C ALA A 159 -8.45 -2.44 3.92
N GLN A 160 -8.68 -1.13 4.04
CA GLN A 160 -9.13 -0.29 2.93
C GLN A 160 -8.09 -0.29 1.80
N ALA A 161 -6.81 -0.04 2.12
CA ALA A 161 -5.73 -0.01 1.14
C ALA A 161 -5.60 -1.33 0.38
N ILE A 162 -5.62 -2.48 1.08
CA ILE A 162 -5.49 -3.80 0.45
C ILE A 162 -6.67 -4.10 -0.47
N LEU A 163 -7.91 -3.91 0.02
CA LEU A 163 -9.11 -4.20 -0.75
C LEU A 163 -9.19 -3.38 -2.05
N LEU A 164 -8.77 -2.12 -1.99
CA LEU A 164 -8.74 -1.22 -3.13
C LEU A 164 -7.78 -1.64 -4.26
N ILE A 165 -6.70 -2.38 -3.96
CA ILE A 165 -5.66 -2.68 -4.95
C ILE A 165 -5.53 -4.17 -5.30
N GLU A 166 -5.88 -5.09 -4.39
CA GLU A 166 -5.62 -6.52 -4.57
C GLU A 166 -6.71 -7.25 -5.37
N SER A 167 -7.98 -6.87 -5.21
CA SER A 167 -9.08 -7.53 -5.93
C SER A 167 -10.33 -6.65 -6.08
N PRO A 168 -10.25 -5.46 -6.70
CA PRO A 168 -11.40 -4.57 -6.77
C PRO A 168 -12.57 -5.12 -7.61
N ASN A 169 -12.29 -5.85 -8.70
CA ASN A 169 -13.36 -6.35 -9.59
C ASN A 169 -13.82 -7.80 -9.28
N LYS A 170 -12.91 -8.77 -9.07
CA LYS A 170 -13.29 -10.20 -8.92
C LYS A 170 -12.35 -10.98 -8.01
N LEU A 171 -12.91 -11.96 -7.30
CA LEU A 171 -12.16 -13.00 -6.58
C LEU A 171 -11.43 -13.92 -7.57
N GLN A 172 -10.18 -13.58 -7.88
CA GLN A 172 -9.33 -14.36 -8.77
C GLN A 172 -8.06 -14.83 -8.06
N LYS A 173 -7.57 -15.99 -8.49
CA LYS A 173 -6.26 -16.49 -8.05
C LYS A 173 -5.19 -15.87 -8.93
N SER A 174 -4.14 -15.31 -8.33
CA SER A 174 -3.03 -14.74 -9.08
C SER A 174 -2.20 -15.83 -9.77
N ASN A 175 -1.40 -15.44 -10.76
CA ASN A 175 -0.49 -16.34 -11.48
C ASN A 175 0.49 -17.07 -10.54
N VAL A 176 0.84 -16.44 -9.41
CA VAL A 176 1.74 -17.01 -8.39
C VAL A 176 0.99 -17.69 -7.24
N GLY A 177 -0.35 -17.69 -7.28
CA GLY A 177 -1.18 -18.49 -6.39
C GLY A 177 -1.73 -17.79 -5.15
N ALA A 178 -1.61 -16.47 -5.06
CA ALA A 178 -2.34 -15.62 -4.11
C ALA A 178 -3.84 -15.71 -4.38
N TYR A 179 -4.68 -15.64 -3.34
CA TYR A 179 -6.13 -15.81 -3.49
C TYR A 179 -6.93 -15.13 -2.39
N GLY A 180 -8.22 -14.87 -2.65
CA GLY A 180 -9.11 -14.15 -1.74
C GLY A 180 -9.07 -12.63 -1.91
N SER A 181 -9.95 -11.93 -1.20
CA SER A 181 -10.04 -10.45 -1.26
C SER A 181 -8.77 -9.74 -0.79
N PHE A 182 -7.96 -10.42 0.04
CA PHE A 182 -6.68 -9.92 0.56
C PHE A 182 -5.46 -10.57 -0.12
N GLN A 183 -5.66 -11.35 -1.19
CA GLN A 183 -4.60 -11.99 -1.98
C GLN A 183 -3.51 -12.68 -1.15
N ILE A 184 -3.91 -13.54 -0.20
CA ILE A 184 -2.96 -14.24 0.68
C ILE A 184 -2.40 -15.48 -0.02
N MET A 185 -1.08 -15.67 0.07
CA MET A 185 -0.39 -16.88 -0.42
C MET A 185 -0.82 -18.12 0.37
N LYS A 186 -0.86 -19.29 -0.28
CA LYS A 186 -1.36 -20.54 0.32
C LYS A 186 -0.65 -20.87 1.65
N ASP A 187 0.67 -20.89 1.63
CA ASP A 187 1.46 -21.33 2.80
C ASP A 187 1.36 -20.31 3.94
N VAL A 188 1.28 -19.02 3.61
CA VAL A 188 1.04 -17.94 4.56
C VAL A 188 -0.34 -18.10 5.20
N ALA A 189 -1.38 -18.35 4.40
CA ALA A 189 -2.73 -18.59 4.92
C ALA A 189 -2.79 -19.79 5.89
N ILE A 190 -2.12 -20.90 5.54
CA ILE A 190 -2.03 -22.07 6.42
C ILE A 190 -1.31 -21.71 7.73
N HIS A 191 -0.18 -21.01 7.65
CA HIS A 191 0.57 -20.58 8.84
C HIS A 191 -0.24 -19.65 9.75
N LEU A 192 -1.12 -18.83 9.18
CA LEU A 192 -2.00 -17.93 9.92
C LEU A 192 -3.19 -18.66 10.56
N GLY A 193 -3.46 -19.91 10.16
CA GLY A 193 -4.50 -20.77 10.73
C GLY A 193 -5.68 -21.06 9.79
N LEU A 194 -5.59 -20.68 8.51
CA LEU A 194 -6.63 -21.01 7.52
C LEU A 194 -6.46 -22.44 6.98
N LYS A 195 -7.59 -23.12 6.76
CA LYS A 195 -7.63 -24.40 6.08
C LYS A 195 -7.56 -24.21 4.57
N VAL A 196 -6.41 -24.56 3.98
CA VAL A 196 -6.19 -24.53 2.53
C VAL A 196 -5.67 -25.90 2.05
N ASN A 197 -6.54 -26.67 1.39
CA ASN A 197 -6.25 -27.97 0.81
C ASN A 197 -7.04 -28.17 -0.49
N LYS A 198 -6.99 -29.37 -1.09
CA LYS A 198 -7.64 -29.67 -2.37
C LYS A 198 -9.17 -29.58 -2.36
N TYR A 199 -9.80 -29.61 -1.18
CA TYR A 199 -11.25 -29.58 -1.02
C TYR A 199 -11.76 -28.26 -0.44
N VAL A 200 -10.96 -27.59 0.39
CA VAL A 200 -11.34 -26.37 1.11
C VAL A 200 -10.23 -25.34 0.94
N ASP A 201 -10.57 -24.15 0.47
CA ASP A 201 -9.69 -22.99 0.42
C ASP A 201 -10.37 -21.82 1.13
N GLU A 202 -10.07 -21.65 2.42
CA GLU A 202 -10.71 -20.61 3.25
C GLU A 202 -10.28 -19.19 2.90
N ARG A 203 -9.30 -18.99 2.01
CA ARG A 203 -8.94 -17.64 1.53
C ARG A 203 -10.06 -16.97 0.75
N LYS A 204 -10.98 -17.75 0.16
CA LYS A 204 -12.16 -17.24 -0.56
C LYS A 204 -13.24 -16.70 0.37
N ASP A 205 -13.23 -17.10 1.64
CA ASP A 205 -14.15 -16.60 2.65
C ASP A 205 -13.65 -15.23 3.12
N PHE A 206 -14.50 -14.21 2.96
CA PHE A 206 -14.09 -12.83 3.21
C PHE A 206 -13.62 -12.61 4.65
N ASP A 207 -14.38 -13.06 5.66
CA ASP A 207 -14.06 -12.79 7.06
C ASP A 207 -12.81 -13.54 7.49
N LYS A 208 -12.67 -14.80 7.06
CA LYS A 208 -11.46 -15.59 7.34
C LYS A 208 -10.23 -14.98 6.68
N SER A 209 -10.36 -14.51 5.44
CA SER A 209 -9.29 -13.84 4.70
C SER A 209 -8.91 -12.51 5.35
N ALA A 210 -9.90 -11.70 5.74
CA ALA A 210 -9.70 -10.42 6.44
C ALA A 210 -9.01 -10.63 7.80
N TRP A 211 -9.46 -11.62 8.58
CA TRP A 211 -8.84 -11.99 9.86
C TRP A 211 -7.39 -12.43 9.67
N ALA A 212 -7.12 -13.27 8.67
CA ALA A 212 -5.77 -13.71 8.36
C ALA A 212 -4.87 -12.54 7.93
N ALA A 213 -5.36 -11.63 7.09
CA ALA A 213 -4.63 -10.43 6.67
C ALA A 213 -4.32 -9.51 7.87
N ALA A 214 -5.30 -9.25 8.75
CA ALA A 214 -5.09 -8.49 9.97
C ALA A 214 -4.03 -9.16 10.86
N LYS A 215 -4.11 -10.48 11.05
CA LYS A 215 -3.13 -11.24 11.81
C LYS A 215 -1.74 -11.16 11.18
N LEU A 216 -1.61 -11.30 9.86
CA LEU A 216 -0.36 -11.16 9.11
C LEU A 216 0.29 -9.80 9.34
N ILE A 217 -0.48 -8.72 9.27
CA ILE A 217 0.03 -7.37 9.52
C ILE A 217 0.50 -7.22 10.96
N ARG A 218 -0.34 -7.62 11.92
CA ARG A 218 -0.07 -7.48 13.36
C ARG A 218 1.14 -8.28 13.82
N THR A 219 1.27 -9.52 13.38
CA THR A 219 2.26 -10.46 13.94
C THR A 219 3.52 -10.57 13.11
N ILE A 220 3.50 -10.12 11.85
CA ILE A 220 4.66 -10.24 10.94
C ILE A 220 5.01 -8.88 10.35
N CYS A 221 4.10 -8.22 9.62
CA CYS A 221 4.50 -7.05 8.82
C CYS A 221 4.98 -5.87 9.67
N ILE A 222 4.20 -5.48 10.69
CA ILE A 222 4.57 -4.40 11.61
C ILE A 222 5.82 -4.77 12.43
N PRO A 223 5.88 -5.93 13.12
CA PRO A 223 7.06 -6.29 13.90
C PRO A 223 8.35 -6.37 13.08
N GLU A 224 8.29 -6.92 11.86
CA GLU A 224 9.48 -7.02 11.00
C GLU A 224 9.90 -5.66 10.43
N LEU A 225 8.96 -4.79 10.07
CA LEU A 225 9.30 -3.42 9.67
C LEU A 225 9.99 -2.67 10.82
N ASN A 226 9.42 -2.72 12.02
CA ASN A 226 9.98 -2.07 13.20
C ASN A 226 11.41 -2.52 13.46
N LYS A 227 11.67 -3.84 13.45
CA LYS A 227 13.04 -4.37 13.56
C LYS A 227 14.00 -3.81 12.51
N ILE A 228 13.53 -3.62 11.26
CA ILE A 228 14.35 -3.06 10.19
C ILE A 228 14.65 -1.57 10.43
N LEU A 229 13.66 -0.80 10.86
CA LEU A 229 13.79 0.63 11.14
C LEU A 229 14.65 0.88 12.39
N ASP A 230 14.42 0.12 13.47
CA ASP A 230 15.20 0.15 14.72
C ASP A 230 16.68 -0.13 14.46
N ALA A 231 16.98 -1.15 13.65
CA ALA A 231 18.36 -1.49 13.30
C ALA A 231 19.07 -0.37 12.50
N LYS A 232 18.31 0.54 11.88
CA LYS A 232 18.83 1.71 11.17
C LYS A 232 18.76 3.00 12.00
N GLY A 233 18.20 2.95 13.22
CA GLY A 233 18.00 4.12 14.06
C GLY A 233 16.96 5.11 13.53
N ILE A 234 16.02 4.64 12.71
CA ILE A 234 14.97 5.48 12.12
C ILE A 234 13.78 5.52 13.08
N ALA A 235 13.48 6.71 13.61
CA ALA A 235 12.27 6.93 14.38
C ALA A 235 11.03 6.82 13.49
N TYR A 236 9.93 6.31 14.03
CA TYR A 236 8.69 6.16 13.29
C TYR A 236 7.46 6.38 14.18
N ASN A 237 6.41 6.92 13.56
CA ASN A 237 5.07 6.98 14.12
C ASN A 237 4.14 6.09 13.28
N PRO A 238 3.48 5.08 13.89
CA PRO A 238 2.57 4.20 13.18
C PRO A 238 1.42 4.88 12.41
N ASN A 239 1.10 6.13 12.75
CA ASN A 239 0.06 6.92 12.09
C ASN A 239 0.53 7.68 10.85
N ASP A 240 1.84 7.76 10.60
CA ASP A 240 2.37 8.47 9.45
C ASP A 240 2.07 7.70 8.15
N ILE A 241 1.75 8.41 7.07
CA ILE A 241 1.51 7.79 5.76
C ILE A 241 2.72 7.01 5.28
N TRP A 242 3.93 7.58 5.35
CA TRP A 242 5.13 6.89 4.89
C TRP A 242 5.33 5.55 5.62
N TYR A 243 5.05 5.49 6.93
CA TYR A 243 5.17 4.26 7.72
C TYR A 243 4.12 3.23 7.28
N ARG A 244 2.86 3.64 7.14
CA ARG A 244 1.79 2.77 6.64
C ARG A 244 2.11 2.22 5.26
N LEU A 245 2.67 3.03 4.36
CA LEU A 245 3.11 2.58 3.04
C LEU A 245 4.27 1.59 3.13
N MET A 246 5.21 1.76 4.07
CA MET A 246 6.26 0.77 4.32
C MET A 246 5.70 -0.57 4.81
N VAL A 247 4.68 -0.57 5.68
CA VAL A 247 4.00 -1.81 6.09
C VAL A 247 3.33 -2.48 4.89
N MET A 248 2.71 -1.71 4.00
CA MET A 248 2.13 -2.24 2.75
C MET A 248 3.20 -2.87 1.84
N HIS A 249 4.40 -2.29 1.76
CA HIS A 249 5.53 -2.92 1.05
C HIS A 249 5.98 -4.23 1.69
N VAL A 250 5.99 -4.32 3.02
CA VAL A 250 6.29 -5.58 3.72
C VAL A 250 5.20 -6.62 3.45
N TYR A 251 3.93 -6.22 3.44
CA TYR A 251 2.80 -7.10 3.10
C TYR A 251 2.95 -7.71 1.70
N HIS A 252 3.30 -6.87 0.72
CA HIS A 252 3.42 -7.29 -0.68
C HIS A 252 4.72 -8.02 -1.01
N ALA A 253 5.87 -7.44 -0.65
CA ALA A 253 7.18 -7.92 -1.08
C ALA A 253 7.87 -8.81 -0.02
N GLY A 254 7.37 -8.84 1.20
CA GLY A 254 8.00 -9.50 2.34
C GLY A 254 9.16 -8.69 2.95
N ALA A 255 9.33 -8.82 4.26
CA ALA A 255 10.30 -8.06 5.04
C ALA A 255 11.76 -8.22 4.56
N GLY A 256 12.13 -9.40 4.07
CA GLY A 256 13.48 -9.64 3.55
C GLY A 256 13.83 -8.82 2.32
N ASN A 257 12.86 -8.59 1.40
CA ASN A 257 13.09 -7.74 0.24
C ASN A 257 13.05 -6.25 0.61
N VAL A 258 12.17 -5.86 1.54
CA VAL A 258 12.14 -4.50 2.09
C VAL A 258 13.45 -4.15 2.79
N ARG A 259 14.03 -5.08 3.58
CA ARG A 259 15.36 -4.89 4.19
C ARG A 259 16.43 -4.63 3.13
N ARG A 260 16.50 -5.48 2.09
CA ARG A 260 17.49 -5.34 1.02
C ARG A 260 17.40 -4.00 0.30
N VAL A 261 16.19 -3.52 -0.03
CA VAL A 261 16.05 -2.23 -0.71
C VAL A 261 16.41 -1.07 0.22
N LEU A 262 16.08 -1.15 1.52
CA LEU A 262 16.50 -0.16 2.50
C LEU A 262 18.00 -0.19 2.81
N ASP A 263 18.69 -1.30 2.58
CA ASP A 263 20.15 -1.39 2.67
C ASP A 263 20.81 -0.67 1.49
N VAL A 264 20.20 -0.73 0.30
CA VAL A 264 20.66 0.03 -0.88
C VAL A 264 20.40 1.52 -0.72
N ILE A 265 19.20 1.91 -0.28
CA ILE A 265 18.83 3.33 -0.08
C ILE A 265 19.59 3.93 1.10
N ASN A 266 19.79 3.16 2.17
CA ASN A 266 20.41 3.58 3.43
C ASN A 266 19.86 4.91 3.99
N PRO A 267 18.53 5.02 4.19
CA PRO A 267 17.89 6.27 4.61
C PRO A 267 18.26 6.64 6.05
N LYS A 268 18.16 7.93 6.36
CA LYS A 268 18.42 8.48 7.71
C LYS A 268 17.14 8.75 8.51
N GLU A 269 16.04 8.94 7.82
CA GLU A 269 14.72 9.18 8.40
C GLU A 269 13.65 8.53 7.52
N GLY A 270 12.46 8.37 8.09
CA GLY A 270 11.28 7.96 7.35
C GLY A 270 10.45 9.17 6.98
N ASN A 271 10.20 9.34 5.69
CA ASN A 271 9.47 10.48 5.12
C ASN A 271 8.97 10.14 3.69
N MET A 272 8.42 11.14 2.99
CA MET A 272 8.03 10.99 1.58
C MET A 272 9.22 10.72 0.64
N GLU A 273 10.39 11.29 0.92
CA GLU A 273 11.61 11.06 0.13
C GLU A 273 12.02 9.59 0.14
N LEU A 274 11.92 8.91 1.29
CA LEU A 274 12.13 7.48 1.39
C LEU A 274 11.21 6.70 0.44
N ILE A 275 9.90 7.00 0.48
CA ILE A 275 8.91 6.29 -0.36
C ILE A 275 9.15 6.55 -1.85
N THR A 276 9.41 7.80 -2.23
CA THR A 276 9.67 8.16 -3.63
C THR A 276 10.99 7.58 -4.14
N THR A 277 12.02 7.49 -3.31
CA THR A 277 13.29 6.81 -3.62
C THR A 277 13.09 5.30 -3.76
N LEU A 278 12.25 4.70 -2.91
CA LEU A 278 11.89 3.29 -2.96
C LEU A 278 11.18 2.92 -4.27
N TRP A 279 10.42 3.84 -4.87
CA TRP A 279 9.82 3.64 -6.20
C TRP A 279 10.82 3.54 -7.35
N GLN A 280 12.06 4.02 -7.14
CA GLN A 280 13.12 4.02 -8.15
C GLN A 280 14.22 3.00 -7.86
N THR A 281 14.16 2.31 -6.73
CA THR A 281 15.22 1.39 -6.30
C THR A 281 14.77 -0.05 -6.46
N GLU A 282 15.62 -0.90 -7.06
CA GLU A 282 15.42 -2.34 -7.11
C GLU A 282 16.46 -3.05 -6.24
N ALA A 283 16.03 -4.07 -5.49
CA ALA A 283 16.94 -4.92 -4.73
C ALA A 283 16.31 -6.30 -4.45
N GLY A 284 16.99 -7.37 -4.87
CA GLY A 284 16.49 -8.74 -4.71
C GLY A 284 15.14 -8.95 -5.40
N GLY A 285 14.12 -9.31 -4.63
CA GLY A 285 12.74 -9.47 -5.12
C GLY A 285 11.95 -8.17 -5.18
N PHE A 286 12.47 -7.05 -4.65
CA PHE A 286 11.83 -5.74 -4.75
C PHE A 286 12.08 -5.16 -6.15
N LYS A 287 11.06 -5.26 -7.01
CA LYS A 287 11.11 -4.86 -8.43
C LYS A 287 9.89 -4.02 -8.80
N ASN A 288 9.65 -3.81 -10.09
CA ASN A 288 8.55 -2.98 -10.60
C ASN A 288 7.18 -3.17 -9.92
N ALA A 289 6.74 -4.40 -9.67
CA ALA A 289 5.46 -4.64 -8.98
C ALA A 289 5.46 -4.06 -7.55
N SER A 290 6.55 -4.27 -6.82
CA SER A 290 6.74 -3.72 -5.47
C SER A 290 6.90 -2.21 -5.49
N GLN A 291 7.65 -1.65 -6.44
CA GLN A 291 7.79 -0.20 -6.63
C GLN A 291 6.43 0.49 -6.86
N ASN A 292 5.55 -0.14 -7.64
CA ASN A 292 4.22 0.42 -7.94
C ASN A 292 3.22 0.25 -6.79
N TYR A 293 3.48 -0.64 -5.82
CA TYR A 293 2.46 -1.07 -4.85
C TYR A 293 1.90 0.09 -4.04
N SER A 294 2.75 0.91 -3.42
CA SER A 294 2.27 2.07 -2.66
C SER A 294 1.83 3.24 -3.55
N GLN A 295 2.26 3.30 -4.82
CA GLN A 295 1.71 4.27 -5.78
C GLN A 295 0.23 3.96 -6.06
N LEU A 296 -0.09 2.68 -6.20
CA LEU A 296 -1.46 2.19 -6.34
C LEU A 296 -2.29 2.45 -5.08
N VAL A 297 -1.75 2.18 -3.89
CA VAL A 297 -2.43 2.52 -2.62
C VAL A 297 -2.83 4.01 -2.62
N LEU A 298 -1.86 4.90 -2.86
CA LEU A 298 -2.12 6.35 -2.87
C LEU A 298 -3.15 6.73 -3.93
N ALA A 299 -2.99 6.25 -5.17
CA ALA A 299 -3.92 6.53 -6.26
C ALA A 299 -5.34 6.07 -5.93
N SER A 300 -5.51 4.83 -5.47
CA SER A 300 -6.83 4.27 -5.17
C SER A 300 -7.50 4.97 -3.98
N MET A 301 -6.74 5.41 -2.98
CA MET A 301 -7.29 6.18 -1.85
C MET A 301 -7.78 7.54 -2.32
N LEU A 302 -7.02 8.24 -3.17
CA LEU A 302 -7.42 9.53 -3.75
C LEU A 302 -8.65 9.39 -4.66
N GLU A 303 -8.74 8.34 -5.46
CA GLU A 303 -9.93 8.05 -6.27
C GLU A 303 -11.14 7.75 -5.41
N LEU A 304 -10.98 6.96 -4.35
CA LEU A 304 -12.07 6.68 -3.42
C LEU A 304 -12.58 7.96 -2.76
N ASP A 305 -11.67 8.84 -2.30
CA ASP A 305 -12.03 10.14 -1.71
C ASP A 305 -12.82 11.01 -2.71
N GLU A 306 -12.38 11.07 -3.98
CA GLU A 306 -13.08 11.82 -5.03
C GLU A 306 -14.47 11.24 -5.32
N ILE A 307 -14.58 9.90 -5.41
CA ILE A 307 -15.86 9.24 -5.65
C ILE A 307 -16.82 9.50 -4.49
N ILE A 308 -16.37 9.37 -3.25
CA ILE A 308 -17.19 9.62 -2.06
C ILE A 308 -17.68 11.08 -2.09
N TYR A 309 -16.76 12.03 -2.26
CA TYR A 309 -17.09 13.45 -2.24
C TYR A 309 -18.08 13.85 -3.35
N ASN A 310 -17.93 13.29 -4.54
CA ASN A 310 -18.77 13.63 -5.70
C ASN A 310 -20.14 12.95 -5.69
N ARG A 311 -20.30 11.82 -4.98
CA ARG A 311 -21.52 11.00 -5.05
C ARG A 311 -22.32 10.95 -3.76
N CYS A 312 -21.74 11.22 -2.60
CA CYS A 312 -22.45 11.05 -1.33
C CYS A 312 -23.57 12.09 -1.18
N ASN A 313 -24.71 11.66 -0.62
CA ASN A 313 -25.75 12.58 -0.18
C ASN A 313 -25.43 13.15 1.20
N THR A 314 -24.91 12.31 2.09
CA THR A 314 -24.52 12.71 3.45
C THR A 314 -23.14 12.16 3.78
N LEU A 315 -22.33 13.01 4.40
CA LEU A 315 -20.99 12.70 4.88
C LEU A 315 -20.87 13.14 6.34
N SER A 316 -20.54 12.20 7.24
CA SER A 316 -20.35 12.52 8.66
C SER A 316 -19.07 11.90 9.19
N ASN A 317 -18.31 12.68 9.97
CA ASN A 317 -17.16 12.16 10.69
C ASN A 317 -17.66 11.51 11.98
N ILE A 318 -17.48 10.20 12.09
CA ILE A 318 -17.93 9.39 13.24
C ILE A 318 -16.75 8.96 14.12
N GLY A 319 -15.64 9.73 14.10
CA GLY A 319 -14.40 9.44 14.80
C GLY A 319 -14.60 8.94 16.24
N PHE A 320 -13.94 7.83 16.58
CA PHE A 320 -14.12 7.08 17.85
C PHE A 320 -13.16 7.46 18.94
#